data_AF-A0A538CCV0-F1
#
_entry.id   AF-A0A538CCV0-F1
#
_cell.length_a   1.000
_cell.length_b   1.000
_cell.length_c   1.000
_cell.angle_alpha   90.00
_cell.angle_beta   90.00
_cell.angle_gamma   90.00
#
_symmetry.space_group_name_H-M   'P 1'
#
loop_
_entity.id
_entity.type
_entity.pdbx_description
1 polymer ?
#
loop_
_entity_poly.entity_id
_entity_poly.type
_entity_poly.pdbx_seq_one_letter_code
_entity_poly.pdbx_strand_id
1 'polypeptide(L)' 'MRIIAGERKGHTIFAPKGLDTRPTSDRVRENVFNIVAPWV' A
#
# COMPACT_ATOMS: atom_id res chain seq x y z
N MET A 1 4.86 4.15 -5.78
CA MET A 1 3.74 3.52 -5.04
C MET A 1 2.69 4.58 -4.75
N ARG A 2 1.44 4.23 -4.40
CA ARG A 2 0.43 5.20 -3.92
C ARG A 2 -0.27 4.71 -2.66
N ILE A 3 -0.76 5.62 -1.82
CA ILE A 3 -1.61 5.29 -0.66
C ILE A 3 -2.98 4.82 -1.17
N ILE A 4 -3.44 3.66 -0.68
CA ILE A 4 -4.63 2.96 -1.21
C ILE A 4 -5.94 3.29 -0.49
N ALA A 5 -5.90 3.70 0.77
CA ALA A 5 -7.07 3.98 1.62
C ALA A 5 -6.73 5.00 2.72
N GLY A 6 -7.75 5.43 3.49
CA GLY A 6 -7.62 6.41 4.56
C GLY A 6 -7.55 7.86 4.07
N GLU A 7 -7.23 8.78 4.98
CA GLU A 7 -7.23 10.24 4.75
C GLU A 7 -6.31 10.69 3.61
N ARG A 8 -5.21 9.97 3.38
CA ARG A 8 -4.22 10.30 2.34
C ARG A 8 -4.35 9.46 1.08
N LYS A 9 -5.52 8.83 0.85
CA LYS A 9 -5.78 8.00 -0.35
C LYS A 9 -5.41 8.76 -1.62
N GLY A 10 -4.67 8.10 -2.51
CA GLY A 10 -4.22 8.66 -3.79
C GLY A 10 -2.87 9.37 -3.75
N HIS A 11 -2.30 9.65 -2.57
CA HIS A 11 -0.99 10.29 -2.47
C HIS A 11 0.12 9.38 -3.02
N THR A 12 1.00 9.95 -3.85
CA THR A 12 2.13 9.23 -4.46
C THR A 12 3.31 9.15 -3.51
N ILE A 13 3.89 7.96 -3.38
CA ILE A 13 5.12 7.69 -2.64
C ILE A 13 6.22 7.34 -3.65
N PHE A 14 7.31 8.09 -3.61
CA PHE A 14 8.51 7.82 -4.40
C PHE A 14 9.23 6.60 -3.83
N ALA A 15 9.37 5.58 -4.67
CA ALA A 15 10.14 4.38 -4.34
C ALA A 15 11.55 4.51 -4.91
N PRO A 16 12.55 3.84 -4.31
CA PRO A 16 13.85 3.64 -4.93
C PRO A 16 13.69 3.11 -6.36
N LYS A 17 14.54 3.58 -7.27
CA LYS A 17 14.57 3.06 -8.64
C LYS A 17 15.16 1.65 -8.62
N GLY A 18 14.78 0.83 -9.59
CA GLY A 18 15.29 -0.54 -9.73
C GLY A 18 14.46 -1.57 -8.97
N LEU A 19 15.02 -2.78 -8.84
CA LEU A 19 14.36 -3.95 -8.26
C LEU A 19 15.03 -4.42 -6.96
N ASP A 20 15.96 -3.64 -6.43
CA ASP A 20 16.72 -3.96 -5.21
C ASP A 20 15.81 -4.06 -3.97
N THR A 21 14.70 -3.32 -3.99
CA THR A 21 13.60 -3.48 -3.03
C THR A 21 12.48 -4.30 -3.65
N ARG A 22 12.06 -5.38 -2.96
CA ARG A 22 10.92 -6.21 -3.35
C ARG A 22 9.67 -5.32 -3.58
N PRO A 23 9.10 -5.27 -4.79
CA PRO A 23 7.87 -4.54 -5.03
C PRO A 23 6.69 -5.26 -4.36
N THR A 24 5.79 -4.49 -3.77
CA THR A 24 4.55 -5.03 -3.19
C THR A 24 3.37 -4.52 -3.99
N SER A 25 2.47 -5.42 -4.44
CA SER A 25 1.32 -5.02 -5.25
C SER A 25 0.27 -4.29 -4.41
N ASP A 26 -0.55 -3.48 -5.08
CA ASP A 26 -1.67 -2.77 -4.44
C ASP A 26 -2.63 -3.75 -3.74
N ARG A 27 -2.94 -4.88 -4.38
CA ARG A 27 -3.82 -5.93 -3.85
C ARG A 27 -3.28 -6.56 -2.58
N VAL A 28 -1.97 -6.82 -2.49
CA VAL A 28 -1.36 -7.36 -1.26
C VAL A 28 -1.49 -6.36 -0.13
N ARG A 29 -1.24 -5.07 -0.40
CA ARG A 29 -1.39 -4.02 0.61
C ARG A 29 -2.84 -3.91 1.09
N GLU A 30 -3.80 -3.91 0.17
CA GLU A 30 -5.23 -3.87 0.50
C GLU A 30 -5.67 -5.06 1.36
N ASN A 31 -5.27 -6.28 0.98
CA ASN A 31 -5.56 -7.47 1.77
C ASN A 31 -4.99 -7.39 3.19
N VAL A 32 -3.75 -6.92 3.35
CA VAL A 32 -3.14 -6.76 4.67
C VAL A 32 -3.93 -5.78 5.53
N PHE A 33 -4.33 -4.63 4.98
CA PHE A 33 -5.15 -3.65 5.71
C PHE A 33 -6.55 -4.19 6.05
N ASN A 34 -7.16 -4.99 5.19
CA ASN A 34 -8.44 -5.64 5.49
C ASN A 34 -8.31 -6.65 6.65
N ILE A 35 -7.17 -7.34 6.78
CA ILE A 35 -6.93 -8.30 7.87
C ILE A 35 -6.77 -7.59 9.23
N VAL A 36 -6.08 -6.44 9.26
CA VAL A 36 -5.81 -5.71 10.51
C VAL A 36 -6.86 -4.66 10.85
N ALA A 37 -7.79 -4.38 9.94
CA ALA A 37 -8.89 -3.47 10.19
C ALA A 37 -9.73 -3.97 11.37
N PRO A 38 -10.31 -3.07 12.18
CA PRO A 38 -11.25 -3.47 13.22
C PRO A 38 -12.40 -4.25 12.58
N TRP A 39 -12.81 -5.35 13.23
CA TRP A 39 -14.08 -5.98 12.93
C TRP A 39 -15.17 -5.01 13.41
N VAL A 40 -15.83 -4.35 12.47
CA VAL A 40 -17.01 -3.50 12.72
C VAL A 40 -18.23 -4.26 12.22
#